data_AF-A0A512NBM1-F1
#
_entry.id   AF-A0A512NBM1-F1
#
_cell.length_a   1.000
_cell.length_b   1.000
_cell.length_c   1.000
_cell.angle_alpha   90.00
_cell.angle_beta   90.00
_cell.angle_gamma   90.00
#
_symmetry.space_group_name_H-M   'P 1'
#
loop_
_entity.id
_entity.type
_entity.pdbx_description
1 polymer ?
#
loop_
_entity_poly.entity_id
_entity_poly.type
_entity_poly.pdbx_seq_one_letter_code
_entity_poly.pdbx_strand_id
1 'polypeptide(L)' 'MTLFEELNRVATRIAPNEALPVCPWCGAGHLNVIEETPDPNFGALGVSSLTLRCDASACGRLTKT' A
#
# COMPACT_ATOMS: atom_id res chain seq x y z
N MET A 1 20.94 -10.30 -17.92
CA MET A 1 19.82 -10.37 -16.98
C MET A 1 20.27 -11.11 -15.74
N THR A 2 20.17 -10.49 -14.57
CA THR A 2 20.75 -10.99 -13.31
C THR A 2 19.65 -11.20 -12.27
N LEU A 3 19.93 -11.97 -11.21
CA LEU A 3 19.04 -12.23 -10.05
C LEU A 3 18.36 -10.95 -9.52
N PHE A 4 18.99 -9.80 -9.69
CA PHE A 4 18.51 -8.47 -9.33
C PHE A 4 17.26 -8.00 -10.11
N GLU A 5 17.07 -8.43 -11.36
CA GLU A 5 15.86 -8.10 -12.14
C GLU A 5 14.66 -8.98 -11.76
N GLU A 6 14.90 -10.20 -11.25
CA GLU A 6 13.88 -11.11 -10.72
C GLU A 6 13.34 -10.62 -9.35
N LEU A 7 14.18 -10.03 -8.48
CA LEU A 7 13.72 -9.36 -7.25
C LEU A 7 12.82 -8.14 -7.53
N ASN A 8 13.11 -7.38 -8.58
CA ASN A 8 12.28 -6.26 -9.05
C ASN A 8 10.88 -6.67 -9.54
N ARG A 9 10.66 -7.97 -9.81
CA ARG A 9 9.37 -8.54 -10.25
C ARG A 9 8.56 -9.13 -9.09
N VAL A 10 9.24 -9.62 -8.06
CA VAL A 10 8.64 -10.29 -6.91
C VAL A 10 7.97 -9.29 -5.95
N ALA A 11 8.57 -8.14 -5.68
CA ALA A 11 7.99 -7.15 -4.75
C ALA A 11 6.70 -6.49 -5.28
N THR A 12 6.55 -6.35 -6.61
CA THR A 12 5.35 -5.81 -7.27
C THR A 12 4.06 -6.65 -7.11
N ARG A 13 4.07 -7.81 -6.44
CA ARG A 13 2.97 -8.81 -6.54
C ARG A 13 2.57 -9.54 -5.25
N ILE A 14 3.16 -9.22 -4.09
CA ILE A 14 2.84 -9.91 -2.82
C ILE A 14 2.24 -8.84 -1.88
N ALA A 15 0.93 -8.69 -1.71
CA ALA A 15 -0.18 -9.61 -1.92
C ALA A 15 -1.44 -8.90 -2.48
N PRO A 16 -1.88 -9.18 -3.72
CA PRO A 16 -3.16 -8.70 -4.24
C PRO A 16 -4.39 -9.38 -3.60
N ASN A 17 -4.21 -10.12 -2.50
CA ASN A 17 -5.22 -10.98 -1.88
C ASN A 17 -5.41 -10.75 -0.38
N GLU A 18 -4.72 -9.81 0.24
CA GLU A 18 -5.17 -9.33 1.54
C GLU A 18 -6.40 -8.44 1.29
N ALA A 19 -7.56 -8.89 1.78
CA ALA A 19 -8.78 -8.10 1.71
C ALA A 19 -8.47 -6.69 2.22
N LEU A 20 -8.68 -5.69 1.37
CA LEU A 20 -8.41 -4.29 1.71
C LEU A 20 -9.10 -3.99 3.04
N PRO A 21 -8.40 -3.42 4.03
CA PRO A 21 -8.98 -3.24 5.35
C PRO A 21 -10.19 -2.30 5.26
N VAL A 22 -11.30 -2.70 5.90
CA VAL A 22 -12.49 -1.86 6.00
C VAL A 22 -12.11 -0.57 6.72
N CYS A 23 -12.59 0.56 6.20
CA CYS A 23 -12.37 1.87 6.77
C CYS A 23 -12.96 1.93 8.20
N PRO A 24 -12.15 2.08 9.26
CA PRO A 24 -12.63 2.07 10.64
C PRO A 24 -13.45 3.32 10.98
N TRP A 25 -13.44 4.35 10.13
CA TRP A 25 -14.18 5.60 10.34
C TRP A 25 -15.62 5.57 9.83
N CYS A 26 -15.86 4.96 8.66
CA CYS A 26 -17.21 4.91 8.08
C CYS A 26 -17.82 3.51 8.06
N GLY A 27 -17.01 2.45 8.22
CA GLY A 27 -17.45 1.05 8.13
C GLY A 27 -18.02 0.62 6.78
N ALA A 28 -18.02 1.52 5.78
CA ALA A 28 -18.71 1.32 4.50
C ALA A 28 -17.75 1.19 3.30
N GLY A 29 -16.59 1.84 3.36
CA GLY A 29 -15.55 1.75 2.33
C GLY A 29 -14.34 0.96 2.79
N HIS A 30 -13.39 0.77 1.88
CA HIS A 30 -12.10 0.12 2.12
C HIS A 30 -10.95 1.13 1.99
N LEU A 31 -9.87 0.89 2.72
CA LEU A 31 -8.65 1.69 2.64
C LEU A 31 -7.76 1.17 1.52
N ASN A 32 -7.52 2.01 0.52
CA ASN A 32 -6.64 1.74 -0.62
C ASN A 32 -5.33 2.51 -0.48
N VAL A 33 -4.21 1.87 -0.81
CA VAL A 33 -2.92 2.56 -0.95
C VAL A 33 -3.00 3.52 -2.14
N ILE A 34 -2.69 4.79 -1.89
CA ILE A 34 -2.61 5.81 -2.95
C ILE A 34 -1.19 6.38 -3.12
N GLU A 35 -0.32 6.16 -2.14
CA GLU A 35 1.07 6.61 -2.16
C GLU A 35 1.91 5.72 -1.23
N GLU A 36 3.14 5.43 -1.63
CA GLU A 36 4.11 4.66 -0.86
C GLU A 36 5.37 5.50 -0.68
N THR A 37 5.88 5.57 0.55
CA THR A 37 7.18 6.20 0.85
C THR A 37 8.23 5.11 1.03
N PRO A 38 9.30 5.08 0.22
CA PRO A 38 10.37 4.12 0.35
C PRO A 38 11.13 4.29 1.67
N ASP A 39 11.61 3.18 2.22
CA ASP A 39 12.41 3.21 3.44
C ASP A 39 13.82 3.79 3.19
N PRO A 40 14.32 4.70 4.05
CA PRO A 40 15.62 5.34 3.85
C PRO A 40 16.82 4.39 3.95
N ASN A 41 16.68 3.25 4.63
CA ASN A 41 17.74 2.24 4.79
C ASN A 41 17.67 1.15 3.72
N PHE A 42 16.47 0.80 3.24
CA PHE A 42 16.24 -0.29 2.29
C PHE A 42 15.88 0.17 0.87
N GLY A 43 15.73 1.48 0.64
CA GLY A 43 15.46 2.07 -0.67
C GLY A 43 14.19 1.50 -1.30
N ALA A 44 14.22 1.23 -2.61
CA ALA A 44 13.07 0.68 -3.34
C ALA A 44 12.64 -0.73 -2.93
N LEU A 45 13.42 -1.41 -2.08
CA LEU A 45 13.11 -2.76 -1.57
C LEU A 45 12.36 -2.72 -0.23
N GLY A 46 12.22 -1.55 0.40
CA GLY A 46 11.49 -1.37 1.64
C GLY A 46 10.50 -0.22 1.57
N VAL A 47 9.39 -0.33 2.29
CA VAL A 47 8.38 0.71 2.42
C VAL A 47 8.34 1.17 3.88
N SER A 48 8.61 2.45 4.14
CA SER A 48 8.56 3.02 5.49
C SER A 48 7.20 3.56 5.87
N SER A 49 6.39 3.98 4.90
CA SER A 49 5.02 4.40 5.17
C SER A 49 4.12 4.27 3.95
N LEU A 50 2.84 4.02 4.18
CA LEU A 50 1.79 4.02 3.17
C LEU A 50 0.78 5.12 3.46
N THR A 51 0.41 5.91 2.45
CA THR A 51 -0.79 6.75 2.51
C THR A 51 -1.98 5.94 2.00
N LEU A 52 -2.96 5.74 2.87
CA LEU A 52 -4.20 5.04 2.56
C LEU A 52 -5.36 6.02 2.42
N ARG A 53 -6.27 5.77 1.47
CA ARG A 53 -7.51 6.53 1.26
C ARG A 53 -8.72 5.61 1.26
N CYS A 54 -9.77 6.02 1.98
CA CYS A 54 -11.07 5.38 1.89
C CYS A 54 -11.72 5.66 0.53
N ASP A 55 -12.18 4.61 -0.15
CA ASP A 55 -12.87 4.67 -1.44
C ASP A 55 -14.33 5.14 -1.39
N ALA A 56 -14.98 5.06 -0.23
CA ALA A 56 -16.33 5.57 -0.06
C ALA A 56 -16.37 7.08 -0.30
N SER A 57 -17.12 7.51 -1.33
CA SER A 57 -17.20 8.90 -1.80
C SER A 57 -17.61 9.90 -0.72
N ALA A 58 -18.46 9.49 0.22
CA ALA A 58 -18.89 10.30 1.35
C ALA A 58 -17.85 10.39 2.48
N CYS A 59 -16.89 9.46 2.55
CA CYS A 59 -15.88 9.41 3.61
C CYS A 59 -14.55 10.01 3.16
N GLY A 60 -13.92 9.43 2.12
CA GLY A 60 -12.65 9.91 1.55
C GLY A 60 -11.48 10.06 2.53
N ARG A 61 -11.56 9.49 3.74
CA ARG A 61 -10.56 9.64 4.81
C ARG A 61 -9.18 9.22 4.35
N LEU A 62 -8.17 9.99 4.76
CA LEU A 62 -6.76 9.71 4.56
C LEU A 62 -6.11 9.29 5.88
N THR A 63 -5.27 8.27 5.83
CA THR A 63 -4.46 7.82 6.98
C THR A 63 -3.08 7.40 6.51
N LYS A 64 -2.10 7.45 7.40
CA LYS A 64 -0.74 6.95 7.16
C LYS A 64 -0.45 5.77 8.07
N THR A 65 0.17 4.73 7.53
CA THR A 65 0.67 3.57 8.28
C THR A 65 2.17 3.45 8.11
#